data_AF-A0A4R4YJW5-F1
#
_entry.id   AF-A0A4R4YJW5-F1
#
_cell.length_a   1.000
_cell.length_b   1.000
_cell.length_c   1.000
_cell.angle_alpha   90.00
_cell.angle_beta   90.00
_cell.angle_gamma   90.00
#
_symmetry.space_group_name_H-M   'P 1'
#
loop_
_entity.id
_entity.type
_entity.pdbx_description
1 polymer ?
#
loop_
_entity_poly.entity_id
_entity_poly.type
_entity_poly.pdbx_seq_one_letter_code
_entity_poly.pdbx_strand_id
1 'polypeptide(L)'
;MNDDLQARFQRLAADPPPPTAIPSQAVFARVRKVRRRRAAGVAVLATAAVAAVFAISTNLTDIDSQPPVLGPPSTPTPAATVPSPYGVKLTLKPVVKGRTVTMTVSGSGTVLLPIAQGQELPPQNLMALSEGSAYSWGDDSEPFSAFSNGAECAKAKTPYKGSGSIPPDTHTYAKAGTYTYSYRERFCGVKEDATASVQVTIR
;
A
#
# COMPACT_ATOMS: atom_id res chain seq x y z
N MET A 1 7.81 -64.09 -12.38
CA MET A 1 6.99 -63.03 -11.75
C MET A 1 6.56 -62.13 -12.89
N ASN A 2 5.28 -62.14 -13.26
CA ASN A 2 4.89 -61.86 -14.66
C ASN A 2 4.93 -60.37 -15.03
N ASP A 3 5.48 -60.07 -16.20
CA ASP A 3 5.61 -58.72 -16.77
C ASP A 3 4.25 -57.99 -16.93
N ASP A 4 3.14 -58.74 -17.04
CA ASP A 4 1.78 -58.19 -17.08
C ASP A 4 1.41 -57.38 -15.81
N LEU A 5 1.99 -57.71 -14.64
CA LEU A 5 1.81 -56.89 -13.43
C LEU A 5 2.59 -55.57 -13.50
N GLN A 6 3.78 -55.59 -14.10
CA GLN A 6 4.61 -54.39 -14.27
C GLN A 6 3.99 -53.43 -15.30
N ALA A 7 3.45 -53.96 -16.40
CA ALA A 7 2.68 -53.18 -17.38
C ALA A 7 1.41 -52.56 -16.79
N ARG A 8 0.70 -53.27 -15.90
CA ARG A 8 -0.48 -52.74 -15.19
C ARG A 8 -0.11 -51.65 -14.19
N PHE A 9 0.99 -51.78 -13.45
CA PHE A 9 1.48 -50.72 -12.57
C PHE A 9 1.90 -49.46 -13.33
N GLN A 10 2.59 -49.60 -14.48
CA GLN A 10 2.93 -48.46 -15.33
C GLN A 10 1.69 -47.73 -15.89
N ARG A 11 0.59 -48.45 -16.17
CA ARG A 11 -0.69 -47.84 -16.55
C ARG A 11 -1.44 -47.15 -15.41
N LEU A 12 -1.17 -47.51 -14.15
CA LEU A 12 -1.71 -46.83 -12.97
C LEU A 12 -0.84 -45.65 -12.49
N ALA A 13 0.46 -45.66 -12.83
CA ALA A 13 1.39 -44.56 -12.60
C ALA A 13 1.44 -43.55 -13.76
N ALA A 14 0.73 -43.81 -14.86
CA ALA A 14 0.50 -42.84 -15.92
C ALA A 14 -0.46 -41.75 -15.41
N ASP A 15 0.13 -40.62 -15.04
CA ASP A 15 -0.56 -39.41 -14.58
C ASP A 15 -1.72 -39.06 -15.54
N PRO A 16 -2.97 -38.87 -15.07
CA PRO A 16 -4.07 -38.49 -15.94
C PRO A 16 -3.73 -37.19 -16.69
N PRO A 17 -4.08 -37.06 -17.98
CA PRO A 17 -3.87 -35.81 -18.70
C PRO A 17 -4.55 -34.66 -17.93
N PRO A 18 -3.88 -33.51 -17.76
CA PRO A 18 -4.45 -32.39 -17.01
C PRO A 18 -5.80 -32.02 -17.63
N PRO A 19 -6.84 -31.78 -16.81
CA PRO A 19 -8.18 -31.54 -17.33
C PRO A 19 -8.21 -30.25 -18.16
N THR A 20 -8.22 -30.40 -19.49
CA THR A 20 -8.45 -29.32 -20.46
C THR A 20 -9.92 -28.91 -20.46
N ALA A 21 -10.34 -28.34 -19.33
CA ALA A 21 -11.66 -27.76 -19.14
C ALA A 21 -11.50 -26.34 -18.59
N ILE A 22 -11.47 -25.37 -19.49
CA ILE A 22 -11.89 -24.01 -19.18
C ILE A 22 -13.41 -24.04 -19.04
N PRO A 23 -13.96 -23.77 -17.85
CA PRO A 23 -15.18 -22.97 -17.83
C PRO A 23 -15.13 -21.82 -16.83
N SER A 24 -15.35 -20.61 -17.37
CA SER A 24 -16.13 -19.56 -16.71
C SER A 24 -15.63 -18.96 -15.37
N GLN A 25 -14.65 -18.04 -15.46
CA GLN A 25 -14.53 -16.99 -14.42
C GLN A 25 -15.81 -16.12 -14.29
N ALA A 26 -16.74 -16.21 -15.25
CA ALA A 26 -18.07 -15.59 -15.19
C ALA A 26 -18.96 -16.10 -14.03
N VAL A 27 -18.74 -17.31 -13.47
CA VAL A 27 -19.63 -17.89 -12.45
C VAL A 27 -19.36 -17.33 -11.05
N PHE A 28 -18.11 -17.11 -10.66
CA PHE A 28 -17.78 -16.55 -9.34
C PHE A 28 -18.12 -15.05 -9.21
N ALA A 29 -18.36 -14.36 -10.32
CA ALA A 29 -18.85 -12.97 -10.35
C ALA A 29 -20.27 -12.78 -9.76
N ARG A 30 -21.03 -13.87 -9.51
CA ARG A 30 -22.47 -13.78 -9.20
C ARG A 30 -22.88 -13.96 -7.73
N VAL A 31 -21.94 -14.14 -6.78
CA VAL A 31 -22.29 -14.36 -5.35
C VAL A 31 -21.95 -13.18 -4.42
N ARG A 32 -20.99 -12.31 -4.75
CA ARG A 32 -20.66 -11.12 -3.92
C ARG A 32 -21.52 -9.86 -4.21
N LYS A 33 -22.54 -9.94 -5.09
CA LYS A 33 -23.33 -8.78 -5.54
C LYS A 33 -24.46 -8.31 -4.59
N VAL A 34 -24.68 -8.97 -3.46
CA VAL A 34 -25.90 -8.77 -2.62
C VAL A 34 -25.67 -8.01 -1.30
N ARG A 35 -24.47 -8.05 -0.69
CA ARG A 35 -24.28 -7.58 0.70
C ARG A 35 -23.87 -6.10 0.91
N ARG A 36 -23.76 -5.28 -0.15
CA ARG A 36 -23.41 -3.84 -0.04
C ARG A 36 -24.58 -2.85 -0.30
N ARG A 37 -25.83 -3.33 -0.36
CA ARG A 37 -27.04 -2.49 -0.52
C ARG A 37 -27.63 -1.91 0.79
N ARG A 38 -26.84 -1.79 1.86
CA ARG A 38 -27.28 -1.20 3.15
C ARG A 38 -26.18 -0.35 3.81
N ALA A 39 -25.79 0.74 3.13
CA ALA A 39 -24.97 1.82 3.70
C ALA A 39 -25.06 3.13 2.86
N ALA A 40 -26.16 3.34 2.14
CA ALA A 40 -26.38 4.52 1.29
C ALA A 40 -27.84 4.97 1.39
N GLY A 41 -28.10 5.96 2.26
CA GLY A 41 -29.43 6.54 2.46
C GLY A 41 -29.48 7.46 3.68
N VAL A 42 -30.05 8.66 3.49
CA VAL A 42 -30.10 9.82 4.44
C VAL A 42 -28.71 10.47 4.59
N ALA A 43 -28.46 11.79 4.50
CA ALA A 43 -29.24 13.03 4.20
C ALA A 43 -28.24 14.12 3.70
N VAL A 44 -28.58 15.29 3.12
CA VAL A 44 -29.78 15.91 2.50
C VAL A 44 -29.28 17.04 1.57
N LEU A 45 -30.09 17.45 0.58
CA LEU A 45 -29.75 18.49 -0.39
C LEU A 45 -29.86 19.94 0.16
N ALA A 46 -29.10 20.81 -0.50
CA ALA A 46 -28.98 22.26 -0.34
C ALA A 46 -30.27 23.09 -0.21
N THR A 47 -30.14 24.27 0.42
CA THR A 47 -30.80 25.53 0.03
C THR A 47 -29.88 26.73 0.32
N ALA A 48 -30.03 27.80 -0.47
CA ALA A 48 -29.19 28.99 -0.41
C ALA A 48 -29.92 30.20 0.22
N ALA A 49 -29.11 31.12 0.74
CA ALA A 49 -29.32 32.56 1.03
C ALA A 49 -30.73 33.19 1.02
N VAL A 50 -30.98 34.07 2.01
CA VAL A 50 -31.26 35.52 1.83
C VAL A 50 -31.18 36.22 3.21
N ALA A 51 -31.00 37.55 3.22
CA ALA A 51 -30.54 38.35 4.37
C ALA A 51 -31.64 39.15 5.11
N ALA A 52 -31.22 39.84 6.19
CA ALA A 52 -31.70 41.16 6.65
C ALA A 52 -33.09 41.29 7.35
N VAL A 53 -33.39 42.18 8.33
CA VAL A 53 -32.67 42.96 9.38
C VAL A 53 -33.71 43.23 10.54
N PHE A 54 -33.26 43.66 11.72
CA PHE A 54 -33.98 44.35 12.83
C PHE A 54 -34.72 43.47 13.88
N ALA A 55 -34.83 43.85 15.17
CA ALA A 55 -33.99 44.67 16.08
C ALA A 55 -34.60 44.63 17.52
N ILE A 56 -33.91 45.27 18.49
CA ILE A 56 -34.39 45.71 19.83
C ILE A 56 -34.96 44.59 20.74
N SER A 57 -34.23 44.07 21.73
CA SER A 57 -33.98 44.64 23.07
C SER A 57 -33.52 43.45 23.97
N THR A 58 -32.83 43.56 25.11
CA THR A 58 -32.57 44.66 26.05
C THR A 58 -31.11 44.64 26.54
N ASN A 59 -30.56 45.81 26.86
CA ASN A 59 -29.43 45.90 27.81
C ASN A 59 -29.89 45.48 29.20
N LEU A 60 -29.02 44.83 29.98
CA LEU A 60 -28.80 45.11 31.41
C LEU A 60 -27.59 44.31 31.94
N THR A 61 -26.76 44.98 32.75
CA THR A 61 -25.61 44.45 33.52
C THR A 61 -24.50 43.70 32.75
N ASP A 62 -23.62 44.45 32.08
CA ASP A 62 -22.19 44.09 32.04
C ASP A 62 -21.32 45.36 31.99
N ILE A 63 -20.80 45.76 33.16
CA ILE A 63 -20.06 47.04 33.33
C ILE A 63 -18.54 46.79 33.25
N ASP A 64 -18.09 45.55 33.09
CA ASP A 64 -16.68 45.16 32.97
C ASP A 64 -16.37 44.66 31.54
N SER A 65 -16.86 45.42 30.55
CA SER A 65 -16.68 45.16 29.12
C SER A 65 -15.22 45.33 28.68
N GLN A 66 -14.37 44.36 29.03
CA GLN A 66 -13.08 44.18 28.38
C GLN A 66 -13.35 43.90 26.88
N PRO A 67 -12.69 44.60 25.94
CA PRO A 67 -12.93 44.37 24.52
C PRO A 67 -12.59 42.91 24.18
N PRO A 68 -13.42 42.21 23.38
CA PRO A 68 -13.20 40.79 23.09
C PRO A 68 -11.83 40.61 22.44
N VAL A 69 -11.01 39.75 23.05
CA VAL A 69 -9.67 39.41 22.55
C VAL A 69 -9.83 38.57 21.28
N LEU A 70 -10.04 39.25 20.15
CA LEU A 70 -10.11 38.71 18.80
C LEU A 70 -8.70 38.37 18.26
N GLY A 71 -7.93 37.62 19.05
CA GLY A 71 -6.78 36.90 18.55
C GLY A 71 -7.25 35.62 17.83
N PRO A 72 -6.73 35.29 16.64
CA PRO A 72 -6.90 33.95 16.12
C PRO A 72 -6.31 32.95 17.15
N PRO A 73 -6.96 31.81 17.43
CA PRO A 73 -6.43 30.85 18.39
C PRO A 73 -5.03 30.43 17.94
N SER A 74 -4.05 30.58 18.82
CA SER A 74 -2.66 30.20 18.56
C SER A 74 -2.62 28.77 18.04
N THR A 75 -2.23 28.60 16.77
CA THR A 75 -2.17 27.29 16.12
C THR A 75 -1.28 26.38 16.98
N PRO A 76 -1.76 25.20 17.42
CA PRO A 76 -0.97 24.37 18.31
C PRO A 76 0.34 24.00 17.64
N THR A 77 1.46 24.42 18.23
CA THR A 77 2.80 24.07 17.75
C THR A 77 2.88 22.54 17.65
N PRO A 78 3.16 21.98 16.46
CA PRO A 78 3.31 20.53 16.32
C PRO A 78 4.38 20.04 17.30
N ALA A 79 4.03 19.05 18.13
CA ALA A 79 4.99 18.46 19.06
C ALA A 79 6.22 17.97 18.28
N ALA A 80 7.42 18.34 18.72
CA ALA A 80 8.64 18.01 18.02
C ALA A 80 8.82 16.49 17.95
N THR A 81 8.57 15.90 16.77
CA THR A 81 8.69 14.47 16.54
C THR A 81 10.14 14.06 16.71
N VAL A 82 10.45 13.31 17.79
CA VAL A 82 11.79 12.74 17.99
C VAL A 82 12.13 11.87 16.76
N PRO A 83 13.24 12.16 16.05
CA PRO A 83 13.59 11.43 14.84
C PRO A 83 13.82 9.96 15.16
N SER A 84 13.23 9.09 14.33
CA SER A 84 13.44 7.66 14.44
C SER A 84 14.90 7.32 14.07
N PRO A 85 15.62 6.48 14.85
CA PRO A 85 16.93 5.97 14.43
C PRO A 85 16.82 4.96 13.27
N TYR A 86 15.60 4.48 12.99
CA TYR A 86 15.27 3.58 11.89
C TYR A 86 14.55 4.33 10.77
N GLY A 87 14.92 4.02 9.54
CA GLY A 87 14.39 4.64 8.32
C GLY A 87 15.07 4.08 7.08
N VAL A 88 14.30 3.96 5.99
CA VAL A 88 14.78 3.47 4.69
C VAL A 88 14.48 4.51 3.62
N LYS A 89 15.49 4.86 2.83
CA LYS A 89 15.35 5.66 1.62
C LYS A 89 15.23 4.72 0.42
N LEU A 90 14.11 4.81 -0.28
CA LEU A 90 13.90 4.12 -1.56
C LEU A 90 14.41 4.95 -2.73
N THR A 91 14.83 4.29 -3.80
CA THR A 91 15.27 4.88 -5.06
C THR A 91 14.70 4.07 -6.22
N LEU A 92 14.00 4.77 -7.12
CA LEU A 92 13.30 4.21 -8.27
C LEU A 92 14.06 4.58 -9.55
N LYS A 93 14.30 3.60 -10.42
CA LYS A 93 14.99 3.79 -11.70
C LYS A 93 14.17 3.20 -12.85
N PRO A 94 13.31 3.98 -13.52
CA PRO A 94 12.60 3.55 -14.71
C PRO A 94 13.53 3.47 -15.93
N VAL A 95 13.29 2.48 -16.78
CA VAL A 95 13.85 2.37 -18.13
C VAL A 95 12.70 2.19 -19.11
N VAL A 96 12.51 3.16 -20.01
CA VAL A 96 11.39 3.17 -20.97
C VAL A 96 11.86 2.68 -22.33
N LYS A 97 11.13 1.74 -22.93
CA LYS A 97 11.34 1.22 -24.29
C LYS A 97 9.99 1.16 -25.02
N GLY A 98 9.70 2.18 -25.84
CA GLY A 98 8.37 2.36 -26.42
C GLY A 98 7.33 2.53 -25.32
N ARG A 99 6.33 1.62 -25.29
CA ARG A 99 5.28 1.59 -24.25
C ARG A 99 5.59 0.72 -23.04
N THR A 100 6.72 0.04 -23.04
CA THR A 100 7.14 -0.85 -21.94
C THR A 100 8.10 -0.13 -21.01
N VAL A 101 7.85 -0.24 -19.71
CA VAL A 101 8.70 0.32 -18.64
C VAL A 101 9.21 -0.82 -17.78
N THR A 102 10.53 -0.92 -17.65
CA THR A 102 11.16 -1.75 -16.63
C THR A 102 11.55 -0.86 -15.45
N MET A 103 11.04 -1.17 -14.26
CA MET A 103 11.31 -0.43 -13.03
C MET A 103 12.29 -1.21 -12.16
N THR A 104 13.42 -0.61 -11.82
CA THR A 104 14.31 -1.13 -10.76
C THR A 104 14.04 -0.36 -9.48
N VAL A 105 13.76 -1.08 -8.39
CA VAL A 105 13.59 -0.52 -7.04
C VAL A 105 14.76 -0.94 -6.16
N SER A 106 15.32 0.04 -5.46
CA SER A 106 16.42 -0.15 -4.51
C SER A 106 16.16 0.63 -3.23
N GLY A 107 16.71 0.14 -2.11
CA GLY A 107 16.57 0.73 -0.79
C GLY A 107 17.90 0.77 -0.05
N SER A 108 18.07 1.76 0.82
CA SER A 108 19.16 1.80 1.80
C SER A 108 18.70 2.46 3.10
N GLY A 109 19.20 1.98 4.23
CA GLY A 109 18.76 2.49 5.53
C GLY A 109 19.12 1.62 6.72
N THR A 110 18.45 1.90 7.84
CA THR A 110 18.54 1.13 9.09
C THR A 110 17.16 0.64 9.48
N VAL A 111 17.02 -0.66 9.74
CA VAL A 111 15.79 -1.36 10.15
C VAL A 111 16.08 -2.23 11.36
N LEU A 112 15.06 -2.86 11.94
CA LEU A 112 15.24 -3.99 12.85
C LEU A 112 15.16 -5.32 12.08
N LEU A 113 15.86 -6.35 12.54
CA LEU A 113 15.77 -7.69 11.95
C LEU A 113 14.39 -8.32 12.28
N PRO A 114 13.52 -8.59 11.29
CA PRO A 114 12.27 -9.34 11.50
C PRO A 114 12.50 -10.71 12.14
N ILE A 115 11.52 -11.18 12.92
CA ILE A 115 11.54 -12.52 13.53
C ILE A 115 10.67 -13.48 12.73
N ALA A 116 11.23 -14.61 12.32
CA ALA A 116 10.50 -15.72 11.71
C ALA A 116 10.71 -16.99 12.55
N GLN A 117 9.64 -17.75 12.81
CA GLN A 117 9.71 -19.00 13.59
C GLN A 117 10.38 -18.84 14.98
N GLY A 118 10.29 -17.64 15.58
CA GLY A 118 10.89 -17.32 16.88
C GLY A 118 12.37 -16.93 16.86
N GLN A 119 13.02 -16.87 15.69
CA GLN A 119 14.40 -16.41 15.52
C GLN A 119 14.46 -15.14 14.66
N GLU A 120 15.41 -14.24 14.93
CA GLU A 120 15.67 -13.10 14.03
C GLU A 120 16.20 -13.63 12.69
N LEU A 121 15.67 -13.11 11.58
CA LEU A 121 16.16 -13.43 10.24
C LEU A 121 17.61 -12.95 10.10
N PRO A 122 18.48 -13.74 9.42
CA PRO A 122 19.88 -13.38 9.28
C PRO A 122 20.04 -12.07 8.46
N PRO A 123 21.07 -11.26 8.76
CA PRO A 123 21.43 -10.11 7.93
C PRO A 123 21.61 -10.48 6.46
N GLN A 124 20.86 -9.81 5.57
CA GLN A 124 20.81 -10.10 4.14
C GLN A 124 20.50 -8.81 3.34
N ASN A 125 20.24 -8.92 2.04
CA ASN A 125 19.72 -7.82 1.21
C ASN A 125 18.58 -7.10 1.97
N LEU A 126 18.67 -5.76 2.12
CA LEU A 126 17.70 -4.98 2.90
C LEU A 126 16.25 -5.25 2.45
N MET A 127 16.01 -5.35 1.14
CA MET A 127 14.67 -5.58 0.57
C MET A 127 14.11 -6.98 0.88
N ALA A 128 14.94 -7.93 1.30
CA ALA A 128 14.51 -9.26 1.76
C ALA A 128 14.16 -9.30 3.26
N LEU A 129 14.33 -8.18 3.98
CA LEU A 129 13.94 -8.00 5.38
C LEU A 129 12.64 -7.17 5.52
N SER A 130 11.91 -6.93 4.43
CA SER A 130 10.63 -6.23 4.48
C SER A 130 9.50 -7.14 4.94
N GLU A 131 8.48 -6.54 5.56
CA GLU A 131 7.20 -7.21 5.84
C GLU A 131 6.35 -7.34 4.56
N GLY A 132 6.68 -6.55 3.54
CA GLY A 132 6.04 -6.57 2.23
C GLY A 132 6.05 -5.24 1.50
N SER A 133 5.49 -5.29 0.31
CA SER A 133 5.52 -4.22 -0.68
C SER A 133 4.13 -3.94 -1.28
N ALA A 134 3.92 -2.72 -1.75
CA ALA A 134 2.78 -2.35 -2.59
C ALA A 134 3.20 -1.31 -3.64
N TYR A 135 2.65 -1.41 -4.84
CA TYR A 135 2.95 -0.49 -5.93
C TYR A 135 1.79 -0.32 -6.92
N SER A 136 1.83 0.77 -7.68
CA SER A 136 0.89 1.08 -8.76
C SER A 136 1.62 1.74 -9.92
N TRP A 137 1.24 1.39 -11.14
CA TRP A 137 1.78 1.97 -12.39
C TRP A 137 1.08 3.26 -12.82
N GLY A 138 -0.03 3.62 -12.18
CA GLY A 138 -0.73 4.90 -12.40
C GLY A 138 -1.60 4.98 -13.66
N ASP A 139 -1.91 3.85 -14.30
CA ASP A 139 -2.70 3.75 -15.55
C ASP A 139 -4.02 2.95 -15.39
N ASP A 140 -4.61 3.01 -14.19
CA ASP A 140 -5.80 2.26 -13.78
C ASP A 140 -5.64 0.71 -13.78
N SER A 141 -4.42 0.21 -13.98
CA SER A 141 -4.07 -1.20 -13.71
C SER A 141 -4.24 -1.56 -12.24
N GLU A 142 -4.53 -2.84 -11.96
CA GLU A 142 -4.74 -3.31 -10.59
C GLU A 142 -3.44 -3.15 -9.77
N PRO A 143 -3.46 -2.40 -8.65
CA PRO A 143 -2.25 -2.16 -7.87
C PRO A 143 -1.82 -3.44 -7.14
N PHE A 144 -0.51 -3.71 -7.12
CA PHE A 144 0.05 -4.80 -6.35
C PHE A 144 0.10 -4.44 -4.86
N SER A 145 -0.18 -5.40 -3.99
CA SER A 145 0.01 -5.28 -2.55
C SER A 145 0.16 -6.65 -1.91
N ALA A 146 1.36 -6.96 -1.42
CA ALA A 146 1.64 -8.17 -0.65
C ALA A 146 2.38 -7.80 0.63
N PHE A 147 1.62 -7.68 1.73
CA PHE A 147 2.16 -7.64 3.09
C PHE A 147 1.94 -9.01 3.72
N SER A 148 3.01 -9.64 4.19
CA SER A 148 2.97 -10.95 4.80
C SER A 148 2.81 -10.84 6.32
N ASN A 149 2.15 -11.83 6.92
CA ASN A 149 2.15 -12.02 8.37
C ASN A 149 3.24 -13.01 8.82
N GLY A 150 4.18 -13.38 7.93
CA GLY A 150 5.17 -14.44 8.18
C GLY A 150 6.39 -13.99 8.99
N ALA A 151 6.58 -12.68 9.09
CA ALA A 151 7.62 -12.04 9.89
C ALA A 151 6.98 -11.20 11.00
N GLU A 152 7.43 -11.40 12.25
CA GLU A 152 7.01 -10.61 13.42
C GLU A 152 8.00 -9.48 13.69
N CYS A 153 7.52 -8.23 13.69
CA CYS A 153 8.33 -7.08 14.14
C CYS A 153 8.17 -6.74 15.62
N ALA A 154 7.12 -7.22 16.30
CA ALA A 154 6.76 -6.82 17.67
C ALA A 154 7.83 -7.16 18.73
N LYS A 155 8.72 -8.12 18.44
CA LYS A 155 9.81 -8.55 19.32
C LYS A 155 11.20 -8.27 18.74
N ALA A 156 11.29 -7.71 17.53
CA ALA A 156 12.54 -7.44 16.83
C ALA A 156 13.38 -6.44 17.62
N LYS A 157 14.70 -6.68 17.76
CA LYS A 157 15.58 -5.84 18.59
C LYS A 157 16.91 -5.53 17.92
N THR A 158 17.45 -6.44 17.12
CA THR A 158 18.75 -6.23 16.48
C THR A 158 18.63 -5.23 15.33
N PRO A 159 19.34 -4.09 15.37
CA PRO A 159 19.37 -3.16 14.25
C PRO A 159 20.23 -3.72 13.11
N TYR A 160 19.73 -3.61 11.89
CA TYR A 160 20.47 -3.89 10.67
C TYR A 160 20.54 -2.64 9.80
N LYS A 161 21.76 -2.26 9.41
CA LYS A 161 22.02 -1.19 8.45
C LYS A 161 22.55 -1.81 7.16
N GLY A 162 21.88 -1.53 6.05
CA GLY A 162 22.21 -2.15 4.77
C GLY A 162 21.60 -1.45 3.58
N SER A 163 21.71 -2.12 2.43
CA SER A 163 21.10 -1.73 1.18
C SER A 163 20.62 -2.96 0.41
N GLY A 164 19.87 -2.74 -0.66
CA GLY A 164 19.26 -3.81 -1.41
C GLY A 164 18.55 -3.33 -2.66
N SER A 165 18.21 -4.29 -3.51
CA SER A 165 17.29 -4.12 -4.64
C SER A 165 16.46 -5.37 -4.82
N ILE A 166 15.25 -5.20 -5.35
CA ILE A 166 14.44 -6.30 -5.86
C ILE A 166 14.74 -6.52 -7.36
N PRO A 167 14.41 -7.68 -7.94
CA PRO A 167 14.43 -7.89 -9.38
C PRO A 167 13.60 -6.80 -10.10
N PRO A 168 14.02 -6.33 -11.29
CA PRO A 168 13.25 -5.33 -12.02
C PRO A 168 11.89 -5.87 -12.47
N ASP A 169 10.83 -5.13 -12.19
CA ASP A 169 9.48 -5.44 -12.67
C ASP A 169 9.20 -4.71 -13.99
N THR A 170 8.32 -5.24 -14.85
CA THR A 170 8.06 -4.69 -16.18
C THR A 170 6.58 -4.61 -16.49
N HIS A 171 6.14 -3.41 -16.90
CA HIS A 171 4.76 -3.12 -17.28
C HIS A 171 4.68 -2.52 -18.68
N THR A 172 3.57 -2.71 -19.37
CA THR A 172 3.34 -2.16 -20.71
C THR A 172 2.05 -1.34 -20.75
N TYR A 173 2.21 -0.04 -20.94
CA TYR A 173 1.12 0.92 -20.96
C TYR A 173 0.30 0.81 -22.25
N ALA A 174 -1.03 0.77 -22.14
CA ALA A 174 -1.91 0.69 -23.30
C ALA A 174 -1.88 1.96 -24.17
N LYS A 175 -1.56 3.12 -23.58
CA LYS A 175 -1.59 4.44 -24.22
C LYS A 175 -0.27 5.19 -23.96
N ALA A 176 0.01 6.20 -24.79
CA ALA A 176 1.02 7.20 -24.50
C ALA A 176 0.49 8.22 -23.46
N GLY A 177 1.38 8.83 -22.68
CA GLY A 177 1.00 9.73 -21.59
C GLY A 177 2.08 9.81 -20.50
N THR A 178 1.84 10.63 -19.48
CA THR A 178 2.67 10.67 -18.27
C THR A 178 1.93 9.99 -17.13
N TYR A 179 2.57 8.98 -16.54
CA TYR A 179 2.04 8.16 -15.47
C TYR A 179 2.89 8.34 -14.21
N THR A 180 2.31 8.13 -13.03
CA THR A 180 3.06 8.15 -11.77
C THR A 180 3.17 6.73 -11.23
N TYR A 181 4.38 6.16 -11.30
CA TYR A 181 4.66 4.95 -10.56
C TYR A 181 4.83 5.30 -9.09
N SER A 182 4.20 4.53 -8.20
CA SER A 182 4.34 4.66 -6.75
C SER A 182 4.71 3.32 -6.14
N TYR A 183 5.59 3.34 -5.14
CA TYR A 183 6.09 2.16 -4.43
C TYR A 183 6.11 2.43 -2.92
N ARG A 184 5.77 1.41 -2.14
CA ARG A 184 5.71 1.45 -0.69
C ARG A 184 6.23 0.14 -0.10
N GLU A 185 7.16 0.24 0.83
CA GLU A 185 7.81 -0.90 1.51
C GLU A 185 7.68 -0.78 3.03
N ARG A 186 7.38 -1.87 3.71
CA ARG A 186 7.32 -1.89 5.19
C ARG A 186 8.50 -2.64 5.79
N PHE A 187 9.05 -2.10 6.87
CA PHE A 187 10.17 -2.70 7.61
C PHE A 187 10.00 -2.59 9.12
N CYS A 188 10.46 -3.59 9.86
CA CYS A 188 10.48 -3.55 11.32
C CYS A 188 11.25 -2.33 11.85
N GLY A 189 10.68 -1.68 12.87
CA GLY A 189 11.27 -0.51 13.54
C GLY A 189 11.05 0.83 12.84
N VAL A 190 10.67 0.85 11.56
CA VAL A 190 10.32 2.09 10.86
C VAL A 190 8.88 2.46 11.20
N LYS A 191 8.64 3.71 11.64
CA LYS A 191 7.32 4.17 12.12
C LYS A 191 6.25 4.25 11.00
N GLU A 192 6.68 4.50 9.79
CA GLU A 192 5.84 4.68 8.59
C GLU A 192 6.43 3.84 7.45
N ASP A 193 5.58 3.34 6.55
CA ASP A 193 6.04 2.61 5.37
C ASP A 193 6.96 3.52 4.53
N ALA A 194 8.14 3.03 4.13
CA ALA A 194 9.04 3.75 3.25
C ALA A 194 8.37 3.91 1.87
N THR A 195 8.30 5.13 1.35
CA THR A 195 7.62 5.43 0.08
C THR A 195 8.53 6.12 -0.93
N ALA A 196 8.28 5.87 -2.21
CA ALA A 196 8.84 6.64 -3.31
C ALA A 196 7.85 6.68 -4.49
N SER A 197 7.95 7.73 -5.30
CA SER A 197 7.22 7.83 -6.57
C SER A 197 8.11 8.43 -7.66
N VAL A 198 7.79 8.13 -8.91
CA VAL A 198 8.48 8.69 -10.07
C VAL A 198 7.50 8.84 -11.23
N GLN A 199 7.57 9.97 -11.93
CA GLN A 199 6.82 10.16 -13.17
C GLN A 199 7.53 9.45 -14.32
N VAL A 200 6.77 8.76 -15.15
CA VAL A 200 7.26 8.07 -16.35
C VAL A 200 6.44 8.53 -17.55
N THR A 201 7.12 9.05 -18.57
CA THR A 201 6.49 9.51 -19.81
C THR A 201 6.65 8.46 -20.90
N ILE A 202 5.51 8.02 -21.43
CA ILE A 202 5.36 7.04 -22.51
C ILE A 202 5.08 7.77 -23.82
N ARG A 203 5.71 7.34 -24.90
CA ARG A 203 5.57 7.86 -26.27
C ARG A 203 4.97 6.80 -27.19
#